data_AF-A0A1F7N9F0-F1
#
_entry.id   AF-A0A1F7N9F0-F1
#
_cell.length_a   1.000
_cell.length_b   1.000
_cell.length_c   1.000
_cell.angle_alpha   90.00
_cell.angle_beta   90.00
_cell.angle_gamma   90.00
#
_symmetry.space_group_name_H-M   'P 1'
#
loop_
_entity.id
_entity.type
_entity.pdbx_description
1 polymer ?
#
loop_
_entity_poly.entity_id
_entity_poly.type
_entity_poly.pdbx_seq_one_letter_code
_entity_poly.pdbx_strand_id
1 'polypeptide(L)'
;MVDPASAMGRWVARRGDSLYMCYLESDDVPGIAARLGARGARFTPRGADPAGERDGLWIHPSALHGLLLGVSRPTLAWEWSGRPDLVRPAV
;
A
#
# COMPACT_ATOMS: atom_id res chain seq x y z
N MET A 1 21.79 -0.12 -0.35
CA MET A 1 21.61 0.70 -1.57
C MET A 1 20.25 0.34 -2.15
N VAL A 2 19.42 1.32 -2.53
CA VAL A 2 18.11 1.08 -3.14
C VAL A 2 18.28 0.79 -4.63
N ASP A 3 17.56 -0.21 -5.16
CA ASP A 3 17.50 -0.46 -6.60
C ASP A 3 16.92 0.76 -7.34
N PRO A 4 17.67 1.40 -8.26
CA PRO A 4 17.21 2.56 -9.03
C PRO A 4 15.97 2.30 -9.88
N ALA A 5 15.76 1.06 -10.32
CA ALA A 5 14.60 0.68 -11.12
C ALA A 5 13.32 0.56 -10.27
N SER A 6 13.44 0.39 -8.96
CA SER A 6 12.30 0.30 -8.03
C SER A 6 11.55 1.64 -7.90
N ALA A 7 10.31 1.58 -7.40
CA ALA A 7 9.53 2.79 -7.13
C ALA A 7 10.21 3.72 -6.11
N MET A 8 10.85 3.16 -5.09
CA MET A 8 11.65 3.89 -4.10
C MET A 8 12.90 4.50 -4.74
N GLY A 9 13.60 3.76 -5.61
CA GLY A 9 14.79 4.27 -6.31
C GLY A 9 14.50 5.47 -7.17
N ARG A 10 13.40 5.41 -7.95
CA ARG A 10 12.93 6.56 -8.72
C ARG A 10 12.50 7.74 -7.85
N TRP A 11 12.02 7.50 -6.63
CA TRP A 11 11.67 8.57 -5.69
C TRP A 11 12.91 9.28 -5.16
N VAL A 12 13.86 8.52 -4.60
CA VAL A 12 15.11 9.05 -4.04
C VAL A 12 15.90 9.81 -5.09
N ALA A 13 15.99 9.28 -6.33
CA ALA A 13 16.66 9.98 -7.43
C ALA A 13 16.04 11.35 -7.77
N ARG A 14 14.74 11.54 -7.53
CA ARG A 14 14.03 12.80 -7.82
C ARG A 14 13.95 13.77 -6.63
N ARG A 15 13.94 13.25 -5.40
CA ARG A 15 13.64 14.06 -4.20
C ARG A 15 14.73 14.05 -3.13
N GLY A 16 15.78 13.24 -3.31
CA GLY A 16 16.78 12.99 -2.29
C GLY A 16 16.21 12.26 -1.07
N ASP A 17 16.99 12.25 0.00
CA ASP A 17 16.64 11.61 1.26
C ASP A 17 15.41 12.30 1.87
N SER A 18 14.32 11.56 1.95
CA SER A 18 13.01 12.09 2.34
C SER A 18 12.06 10.96 2.75
N LEU A 19 10.94 11.32 3.39
CA LEU A 19 9.87 10.37 3.66
C LEU A 19 9.24 9.91 2.33
N TYR A 20 9.37 8.62 2.02
CA TYR A 20 8.86 8.04 0.79
C TYR A 20 7.39 7.61 0.90
N MET A 21 7.03 6.95 1.99
CA MET A 21 5.76 6.23 2.14
C MET A 21 5.44 6.02 3.62
N CYS A 22 4.15 6.02 3.96
CA CYS A 22 3.64 5.45 5.20
C CYS A 22 2.94 4.12 4.93
N TYR A 23 2.84 3.27 5.95
CA TYR A 23 2.12 2.01 5.86
C TYR A 23 1.27 1.80 7.12
N LEU A 24 0.06 1.26 6.98
CA LEU A 24 -0.80 0.88 8.10
C LEU A 24 -1.47 -0.47 7.86
N GLU A 25 -1.96 -1.06 8.94
CA GLU A 25 -2.85 -2.22 8.88
C GLU A 25 -4.30 -1.79 9.08
N SER A 26 -5.23 -2.49 8.42
CA SER A 26 -6.67 -2.29 8.58
C SER A 26 -7.38 -3.63 8.47
N ASP A 27 -8.36 -3.87 9.33
CA ASP A 27 -9.28 -5.01 9.23
C ASP A 27 -10.29 -4.85 8.08
N ASP A 28 -10.63 -3.60 7.70
CA ASP A 28 -11.56 -3.27 6.61
C ASP A 28 -10.87 -2.80 5.31
N VAL A 29 -10.00 -3.62 4.72
CA VAL A 29 -9.43 -3.33 3.38
C VAL A 29 -10.52 -3.17 2.31
N PRO A 30 -11.54 -4.07 2.22
CA PRO A 30 -12.58 -3.95 1.20
C PRO A 30 -13.37 -2.64 1.31
N GLY A 31 -13.72 -2.21 2.53
CA GLY A 31 -14.43 -0.95 2.74
C GLY A 31 -13.57 0.27 2.41
N ILE A 32 -12.25 0.23 2.64
CA ILE A 32 -11.34 1.28 2.16
C ILE A 32 -11.36 1.33 0.62
N ALA A 33 -11.20 0.20 -0.06
CA ALA A 33 -11.23 0.13 -1.52
C ALA A 33 -12.57 0.67 -2.09
N ALA A 34 -13.70 0.27 -1.51
CA ALA A 34 -15.02 0.73 -1.90
C ALA A 34 -15.19 2.25 -1.70
N ARG A 35 -14.74 2.79 -0.57
CA ARG A 35 -14.80 4.25 -0.29
C ARG A 35 -13.92 5.07 -1.23
N LEU A 36 -12.77 4.54 -1.63
CA LEU A 36 -11.88 5.16 -2.61
C LEU A 36 -12.52 5.13 -4.01
N GLY A 37 -13.03 3.97 -4.43
CA GLY A 37 -13.73 3.81 -5.71
C GLY A 37 -14.94 4.73 -5.84
N ALA A 38 -15.79 4.79 -4.82
CA ALA A 38 -16.96 5.68 -4.78
C ALA A 38 -16.61 7.18 -4.90
N ARG A 39 -15.38 7.57 -4.52
CA ARG A 39 -14.87 8.94 -4.63
C ARG A 39 -14.06 9.19 -5.90
N GLY A 40 -13.90 8.19 -6.77
CA GLY A 40 -13.01 8.28 -7.94
C GLY A 40 -11.54 8.51 -7.55
N ALA A 41 -11.15 8.14 -6.32
CA ALA A 41 -9.80 8.30 -5.85
C ALA A 41 -8.86 7.31 -6.56
N ARG A 42 -7.62 7.75 -6.83
CA ARG A 42 -6.61 6.89 -7.43
C ARG A 42 -5.97 6.00 -6.36
N PHE A 43 -5.98 4.69 -6.59
CA PHE A 43 -5.26 3.71 -5.79
C PHE A 43 -4.90 2.49 -6.65
N THR A 44 -4.02 1.65 -6.13
CA THR A 44 -3.63 0.39 -6.77
C THR A 44 -3.95 -0.75 -5.80
N PRO A 45 -4.82 -1.71 -6.16
CA PRO A 45 -5.02 -2.92 -5.36
C PRO A 45 -3.76 -3.80 -5.38
N ARG A 46 -3.63 -4.70 -4.40
CA ARG A 46 -2.61 -5.75 -4.38
C ARG A 46 -2.99 -6.90 -5.31
N GLY A 47 -4.27 -7.26 -5.34
CA GLY A 47 -4.87 -8.22 -6.26
C GLY A 47 -5.16 -7.61 -7.65
N ALA A 48 -5.71 -8.44 -8.53
CA ALA A 48 -5.99 -8.03 -9.92
C ALA A 48 -7.23 -7.11 -10.05
N ASP A 49 -8.18 -7.19 -9.12
CA ASP A 49 -9.44 -6.45 -9.16
C ASP A 49 -9.64 -5.64 -7.88
N PRO A 50 -9.81 -4.30 -7.97
CA PRO A 50 -10.17 -3.46 -6.83
C PRO A 50 -11.43 -3.91 -6.09
N ALA A 51 -12.44 -4.46 -6.78
CA ALA A 51 -13.70 -4.87 -6.14
C ALA A 51 -13.55 -6.15 -5.28
N GLY A 52 -12.57 -6.99 -5.61
CA GLY A 52 -12.22 -8.20 -4.88
C GLY A 52 -11.08 -8.04 -3.88
N GLU A 53 -10.57 -6.82 -3.67
CA GLU A 53 -9.39 -6.57 -2.85
C GLU A 53 -9.65 -6.86 -1.35
N ARG A 54 -8.81 -7.72 -0.76
CA ARG A 54 -8.89 -8.14 0.65
C ARG A 54 -7.56 -8.07 1.39
N ASP A 55 -6.45 -8.10 0.67
CA ASP A 55 -5.11 -8.22 1.22
C ASP A 55 -4.47 -6.84 1.43
N GLY A 56 -4.64 -5.90 0.51
CA GLY A 56 -4.09 -4.57 0.66
C GLY A 56 -4.16 -3.69 -0.58
N LEU A 57 -3.77 -2.43 -0.43
CA LEU A 57 -3.75 -1.46 -1.52
C LEU A 57 -2.73 -0.35 -1.25
N TRP A 58 -2.42 0.42 -2.29
CA TRP A 58 -1.63 1.66 -2.19
C TRP A 58 -2.45 2.84 -2.68
N ILE A 59 -2.70 3.80 -1.79
CA ILE A 59 -3.42 5.03 -2.12
C ILE A 59 -2.46 6.01 -2.76
N HIS A 60 -2.82 6.52 -3.94
CA HIS A 60 -1.96 7.42 -4.70
C HIS A 60 -1.85 8.79 -3.98
N PRO A 61 -0.67 9.46 -4.01
CA PRO A 61 -0.47 10.77 -3.39
C PRO A 61 -1.52 11.84 -3.74
N SER A 62 -2.07 11.81 -4.96
CA SER A 62 -3.13 12.75 -5.38
C SER A 62 -4.44 12.60 -4.62
N ALA A 63 -4.65 11.47 -3.93
CA ALA A 63 -5.83 11.22 -3.09
C ALA A 63 -5.58 11.47 -1.60
N LEU A 64 -4.34 11.80 -1.21
CA LEU A 64 -3.89 11.91 0.19
C LEU A 64 -2.91 13.07 0.40
N HIS A 65 -3.18 14.22 -0.23
CA HIS A 65 -2.39 15.46 -0.06
C HIS A 65 -0.87 15.29 -0.23
N GLY A 66 -0.44 14.40 -1.12
CA GLY A 66 0.98 14.13 -1.40
C GLY A 66 1.57 12.92 -0.69
N LEU A 67 0.84 12.25 0.21
CA LEU A 67 1.30 11.05 0.90
C LEU A 67 0.98 9.78 0.11
N LEU A 68 2.01 8.98 -0.18
CA LEU A 68 1.84 7.59 -0.60
C LEU A 68 1.58 6.72 0.64
N LEU A 69 0.40 6.11 0.72
CA LEU A 69 -0.01 5.28 1.86
C LEU A 69 -0.31 3.85 1.41
N GLY A 70 0.46 2.90 1.94
CA GLY A 70 0.13 1.48 1.84
C GLY A 70 -0.81 1.05 2.97
N VAL A 71 -1.72 0.15 2.63
CA VAL A 71 -2.65 -0.50 3.57
C VAL A 71 -2.58 -1.99 3.34
N SER A 72 -2.48 -2.78 4.40
CA SER A 72 -2.69 -4.23 4.34
C SER A 72 -3.74 -4.69 5.33
N ARG A 73 -4.26 -5.89 5.12
CA ARG A 73 -4.91 -6.64 6.20
C ARG A 73 -3.93 -6.88 7.35
N PRO A 74 -4.42 -7.16 8.58
CA PRO A 74 -3.56 -7.38 9.72
C PRO A 74 -2.57 -8.51 9.47
N THR A 75 -1.34 -8.35 9.96
CA THR A 75 -0.20 -9.28 9.87
C THR A 75 0.41 -9.52 8.50
N LEU A 76 -0.25 -9.13 7.40
CA LEU A 76 0.27 -9.42 6.07
C LEU A 76 1.63 -8.74 5.83
N ALA A 77 1.84 -7.54 6.38
CA ALA A 77 3.07 -6.80 6.19
C ALA A 77 4.33 -7.48 6.76
N TRP A 78 4.16 -8.48 7.65
CA TRP A 78 5.28 -9.29 8.12
C TRP A 78 5.94 -10.12 7.01
N GLU A 79 5.22 -10.41 5.93
CA GLU A 79 5.74 -11.08 4.72
C GLU A 79 7.00 -10.40 4.19
N TRP A 80 6.98 -9.06 4.12
CA TRP A 80 8.11 -8.25 3.65
C TRP A 80 8.88 -7.54 4.77
N SER A 81 8.48 -7.71 6.02
CA SER A 81 9.16 -7.11 7.20
C SER A 81 10.08 -8.10 7.92
N GLY A 82 10.35 -9.26 7.31
CA GLY A 82 11.33 -10.23 7.79
C GLY A 82 10.83 -11.23 8.83
N ARG A 83 9.51 -11.31 9.05
CA ARG A 83 8.87 -12.27 9.98
C ARG A 83 7.66 -12.97 9.34
N PRO A 84 7.82 -13.61 8.16
CA PRO A 84 6.71 -14.22 7.44
C PRO A 84 5.94 -15.27 8.27
N ASP A 85 6.57 -15.84 9.30
CA ASP A 85 5.95 -16.74 10.28
C ASP A 85 4.78 -16.12 11.06
N LEU A 86 4.70 -14.80 11.13
CA LEU A 86 3.63 -14.06 11.83
C LEU A 86 2.41 -13.78 10.95
N VAL A 87 2.48 -14.08 9.65
CA VAL A 87 1.38 -13.82 8.71
C VAL A 87 0.24 -14.81 8.96
N ARG A 88 -0.94 -14.31 9.28
CA ARG A 88 -2.16 -15.12 9.38
C ARG A 88 -2.83 -15.25 8.00
N PRO A 89 -3.53 -16.36 7.71
CA PRO A 89 -4.36 -16.47 6.50
C PRO A 89 -5.43 -15.38 6.42
N ALA A 90 -5.85 -15.04 5.20
CA ALA A 90 -7.04 -14.21 5.00
C ALA A 90 -8.29 -14.97 5.50
N VAL A 91 -9.21 -14.25 6.13
CA VAL A 91 -10.48 -14.77 6.66
C VAL A 91 -11.60 -14.62 5.63
#